data_AF-A0A948AQY4-F1
#
_entry.id   AF-A0A948AQY4-F1
#
_cell.length_a   1.000
_cell.length_b   1.000
_cell.length_c   1.000
_cell.angle_alpha   90.00
_cell.angle_beta   90.00
_cell.angle_gamma   90.00
#
_symmetry.space_group_name_H-M   'P 1'
#
loop_
_entity.id
_entity.type
_entity.pdbx_description
1 polymer ?
#
loop_
_entity_poly.entity_id
_entity_poly.type
_entity_poly.pdbx_seq_one_letter_code
_entity_poly.pdbx_strand_id
1 'polypeptide(L)'
;MDLLTDAVTAFNNRRYTAAAELTAQGMRTAVGRDELFWIGLHEACQAFEHIADNKLAPAEGKLVAAMEKLRHFGYRYQNLEVTSVLAGLRRGLEEARAVRSGQRRMFDVSLLPQIKMAAKAKNL
;
A
#
# COMPACT_ATOMS: atom_id res chain seq x y z
N MET A 1 6.19 -16.43 9.94
CA MET A 1 5.45 -15.16 10.02
C MET A 1 4.18 -15.31 9.19
N ASP A 2 3.14 -14.51 9.44
CA ASP A 2 1.94 -14.53 8.59
C ASP A 2 2.18 -13.72 7.31
N LEU A 3 1.54 -14.11 6.19
CA LEU A 3 1.79 -13.56 4.85
C LEU A 3 1.62 -12.03 4.80
N LEU A 4 0.65 -11.49 5.55
CA LEU A 4 0.41 -10.05 5.62
C LEU A 4 1.56 -9.33 6.32
N THR A 5 2.08 -9.88 7.42
CA THR A 5 3.29 -9.36 8.10
C THR A 5 4.49 -9.37 7.17
N ASP A 6 4.68 -10.43 6.38
CA ASP A 6 5.79 -10.52 5.43
C ASP A 6 5.66 -9.47 4.31
N ALA A 7 4.44 -9.30 3.76
CA ALA A 7 4.16 -8.28 2.75
C ALA A 7 4.41 -6.86 3.26
N VAL A 8 3.92 -6.55 4.46
CA VAL A 8 4.12 -5.24 5.10
C VAL A 8 5.60 -5.00 5.42
N THR A 9 6.31 -6.03 5.89
CA THR A 9 7.75 -5.94 6.15
C THR A 9 8.54 -5.70 4.87
N ALA A 10 8.19 -6.37 3.77
CA ALA A 10 8.79 -6.10 2.45
C ALA A 10 8.52 -4.66 2.00
N PHE A 11 7.28 -4.20 2.11
CA PHE A 11 6.87 -2.84 1.74
C PHE A 11 7.62 -1.76 2.53
N ASN A 12 7.67 -1.89 3.87
CA ASN A 12 8.32 -0.93 4.75
C ASN A 12 9.84 -0.87 4.52
N ASN A 13 10.44 -1.98 4.08
CA ASN A 13 11.85 -2.07 3.66
C ASN A 13 12.06 -1.67 2.19
N ARG A 14 11.08 -1.02 1.56
CA ARG A 14 11.12 -0.54 0.16
C ARG A 14 11.33 -1.65 -0.89
N ARG A 15 11.07 -2.91 -0.53
CA ARG A 15 11.11 -4.05 -1.45
C ARG A 15 9.74 -4.21 -2.11
N TYR A 16 9.33 -3.22 -2.91
CA TYR A 16 7.97 -3.12 -3.43
C TYR A 16 7.57 -4.28 -4.36
N THR A 17 8.48 -4.74 -5.21
CA THR A 17 8.25 -5.92 -6.06
C THR A 17 7.98 -7.17 -5.21
N ALA A 18 8.78 -7.42 -4.16
CA ALA A 18 8.55 -8.54 -3.24
C ALA A 18 7.22 -8.38 -2.47
N ALA A 19 6.87 -7.17 -2.05
CA ALA A 19 5.58 -6.90 -1.42
C ALA A 19 4.39 -7.16 -2.37
N ALA A 20 4.53 -6.79 -3.65
CA ALA A 20 3.54 -7.07 -4.70
C ALA A 20 3.38 -8.59 -4.93
N GLU A 21 4.47 -9.36 -4.94
CA GLU A 21 4.41 -10.82 -5.07
C GLU A 21 3.71 -11.49 -3.87
N LEU A 22 4.01 -11.03 -2.65
CA LEU A 22 3.40 -11.55 -1.41
C LEU A 22 1.90 -11.20 -1.33
N THR A 23 1.52 -9.98 -1.69
CA THR A 23 0.11 -9.59 -1.77
C THR A 23 -0.64 -10.35 -2.88
N ALA A 24 0.02 -10.63 -4.01
CA ALA A 24 -0.56 -11.47 -5.06
C ALA A 24 -0.78 -12.93 -4.60
N GLN A 25 0.09 -13.47 -3.76
CA GLN A 25 -0.15 -14.75 -3.09
C GLN A 25 -1.41 -14.70 -2.22
N GLY A 26 -1.58 -13.61 -1.45
CA GLY A 26 -2.76 -13.40 -0.61
C GLY A 26 -4.06 -13.37 -1.42
N MET A 27 -4.05 -12.69 -2.57
CA MET A 27 -5.20 -12.66 -3.49
C MET A 27 -5.63 -14.05 -3.96
N ARG A 28 -4.68 -14.94 -4.29
CA ARG A 28 -5.00 -16.28 -4.82
C ARG A 28 -5.76 -17.17 -3.84
N THR A 29 -5.60 -16.92 -2.55
CA THR A 29 -6.23 -17.73 -1.48
C THR A 29 -7.44 -17.05 -0.84
N ALA A 30 -7.64 -15.77 -1.12
CA ALA A 30 -8.66 -14.96 -0.46
C ALA A 30 -10.02 -15.11 -1.15
N VAL A 31 -11.08 -14.99 -0.36
CA VAL A 31 -12.46 -15.06 -0.86
C VAL A 31 -13.30 -13.93 -0.27
N GLY A 32 -14.26 -13.43 -1.05
CA GLY A 32 -15.22 -12.43 -0.60
C GLY A 32 -14.54 -11.14 -0.13
N ARG A 33 -14.77 -10.76 1.13
CA ARG A 33 -14.24 -9.50 1.67
C ARG A 33 -12.71 -9.48 1.77
N ASP A 34 -12.08 -10.63 2.04
CA ASP A 34 -10.61 -10.70 2.10
C ASP A 34 -9.97 -10.51 0.73
N GLU A 35 -10.64 -10.95 -0.33
CA GLU A 35 -10.13 -10.77 -1.70
C GLU A 35 -10.00 -9.28 -2.04
N LEU A 36 -11.06 -8.50 -1.76
CA LEU A 36 -11.05 -7.05 -1.98
C LEU A 36 -9.94 -6.35 -1.18
N PHE A 37 -9.67 -6.83 0.04
CA PHE A 37 -8.59 -6.31 0.88
C PHE A 37 -7.22 -6.55 0.23
N TRP A 38 -6.97 -7.79 -0.18
CA TRP A 38 -5.71 -8.17 -0.80
C TRP A 38 -5.48 -7.49 -2.14
N ILE A 39 -6.54 -7.30 -2.95
CA ILE A 39 -6.44 -6.52 -4.20
C ILE A 39 -6.05 -5.07 -3.89
N GLY A 40 -6.68 -4.44 -2.90
CA GLY A 40 -6.32 -3.06 -2.51
C GLY A 40 -4.88 -2.92 -2.02
N LEU A 41 -4.41 -3.88 -1.23
CA LEU A 41 -3.01 -3.95 -0.76
C LEU A 41 -2.03 -4.21 -1.91
N HIS A 42 -2.39 -5.06 -2.85
CA HIS A 42 -1.58 -5.36 -4.01
C HIS A 42 -1.42 -4.14 -4.93
N GLU A 43 -2.52 -3.43 -5.20
CA GLU A 43 -2.51 -2.18 -5.97
C GLU A 43 -1.68 -1.10 -5.27
N ALA A 44 -1.73 -1.01 -3.94
CA ALA A 44 -0.85 -0.14 -3.18
C ALA A 44 0.63 -0.50 -3.42
N CYS A 45 1.00 -1.78 -3.35
CA CYS A 45 2.38 -2.21 -3.59
C CYS A 45 2.84 -1.86 -5.03
N GLN A 46 2.01 -2.14 -6.04
CA GLN A 46 2.29 -1.81 -7.44
C GLN A 46 2.43 -0.30 -7.67
N ALA A 47 1.63 0.52 -7.00
CA ALA A 47 1.76 1.96 -7.07
C ALA A 47 3.16 2.44 -6.64
N PHE A 48 3.66 1.91 -5.52
CA PHE A 48 4.96 2.31 -4.99
C PHE A 48 6.14 1.69 -5.75
N GLU A 49 5.96 0.51 -6.34
CA GLU A 49 6.88 -0.02 -7.36
C GLU A 49 6.97 0.93 -8.56
N HIS A 50 5.85 1.39 -9.10
CA HIS A 50 5.84 2.37 -10.18
C HIS A 50 6.47 3.71 -9.78
N ILE A 51 6.26 4.18 -8.56
CA ILE A 51 6.93 5.40 -8.05
C ILE A 51 8.45 5.19 -7.99
N ALA A 52 8.92 4.05 -7.49
CA ALA A 52 10.35 3.73 -7.45
C ALA A 52 10.99 3.70 -8.85
N ASP A 53 10.23 3.28 -9.86
CA ASP A 53 10.62 3.29 -11.27
C ASP A 53 10.41 4.65 -11.97
N ASN A 54 10.02 5.71 -11.25
CA ASN A 54 9.66 7.02 -11.79
C ASN A 54 8.50 7.00 -12.82
N LYS A 55 7.64 5.96 -12.76
CA LYS A 55 6.44 5.77 -13.58
C LYS A 55 5.22 6.38 -12.89
N LEU A 56 5.19 7.70 -12.74
CA LEU A 56 4.17 8.38 -11.93
C LEU A 56 2.74 8.30 -12.49
N ALA A 57 2.58 8.25 -13.82
CA ALA A 57 1.26 8.16 -14.44
C ALA A 57 0.52 6.85 -14.11
N PRO A 58 1.11 5.64 -14.30
CA PRO A 58 0.47 4.41 -13.87
C PRO A 58 0.39 4.27 -12.33
N ALA A 59 1.33 4.87 -11.58
CA ALA A 59 1.28 4.87 -10.12
C ALA A 59 0.00 5.56 -9.60
N GLU A 60 -0.37 6.71 -10.15
CA GLU A 60 -1.56 7.46 -9.74
C GLU A 60 -2.84 6.61 -9.85
N GLY A 61 -3.04 5.91 -10.97
CA GLY A 61 -4.20 5.04 -11.15
C GLY A 61 -4.26 3.93 -10.10
N LYS A 62 -3.10 3.34 -9.76
CA LYS A 62 -3.00 2.29 -8.74
C LYS A 62 -3.25 2.83 -7.32
N LEU A 63 -2.77 4.03 -6.99
CA LEU A 63 -3.04 4.68 -5.70
C LEU A 63 -4.54 4.92 -5.51
N VAL A 64 -5.22 5.44 -6.53
CA VAL A 64 -6.67 5.68 -6.50
C VAL A 64 -7.43 4.38 -6.32
N ALA A 65 -7.13 3.37 -7.14
CA ALA A 65 -7.78 2.06 -7.08
C ALA A 65 -7.60 1.38 -5.70
N ALA A 66 -6.39 1.47 -5.13
CA ALA A 66 -6.10 0.94 -3.80
C ALA A 66 -6.94 1.63 -2.72
N MET A 67 -7.03 2.97 -2.75
CA MET A 67 -7.85 3.73 -1.79
C MET A 67 -9.34 3.40 -1.90
N GLU A 68 -9.86 3.27 -3.12
CA GLU A 68 -11.26 2.91 -3.37
C GLU A 68 -11.62 1.56 -2.77
N LYS A 69 -10.71 0.58 -2.80
CA LYS A 69 -10.91 -0.75 -2.21
C LYS A 69 -10.72 -0.74 -0.70
N LEU A 70 -9.65 -0.12 -0.21
CA LEU A 70 -9.29 -0.16 1.22
C LEU A 70 -10.22 0.68 2.12
N ARG A 71 -10.90 1.71 1.60
CA ARG A 71 -11.85 2.52 2.40
C ARG A 71 -13.02 1.71 2.99
N HIS A 72 -13.32 0.53 2.45
CA HIS A 72 -14.40 -0.35 2.92
C HIS A 72 -14.08 -1.12 4.21
N PHE A 73 -12.87 -0.98 4.74
CA PHE A 73 -12.36 -1.80 5.83
C PHE A 73 -12.26 -1.08 7.19
N GLY A 74 -12.69 0.18 7.25
CA GLY A 74 -12.72 0.97 8.49
C GLY A 74 -11.31 1.28 9.02
N TYR A 75 -11.18 1.38 10.34
CA TYR A 75 -9.90 1.74 10.98
C TYR A 75 -8.82 0.67 10.82
N ARG A 76 -9.20 -0.59 11.06
CA ARG A 76 -8.33 -1.76 11.09
C ARG A 76 -9.02 -2.95 10.46
N TYR A 77 -8.27 -3.76 9.74
CA TYR A 77 -8.72 -5.04 9.24
C TYR A 77 -7.62 -6.08 9.41
N GLN A 78 -7.99 -7.26 9.91
CA GLN A 78 -7.04 -8.24 10.43
C GLN A 78 -6.09 -7.57 11.46
N ASN A 79 -4.79 -7.57 11.23
CA ASN A 79 -3.78 -6.89 12.04
C ASN A 79 -3.20 -5.64 11.34
N LEU A 80 -3.79 -5.15 10.26
CA LEU A 80 -3.36 -3.95 9.55
C LEU A 80 -4.17 -2.71 9.95
N GLU A 81 -3.48 -1.60 10.27
CA GLU A 81 -4.12 -0.29 10.44
C GLU A 81 -4.43 0.34 9.06
N VAL A 82 -5.61 0.06 8.52
CA VAL A 82 -6.04 0.48 7.17
C VAL A 82 -5.99 1.99 6.99
N THR A 83 -6.38 2.77 8.00
CA THR A 83 -6.35 4.23 7.93
C THR A 83 -4.94 4.78 7.76
N SER A 84 -3.92 4.13 8.35
CA SER A 84 -2.52 4.50 8.13
C SER A 84 -2.09 4.29 6.67
N VAL A 85 -2.57 3.20 6.04
CA VAL A 85 -2.33 2.92 4.62
C VAL A 85 -3.02 3.97 3.75
N LEU A 86 -4.29 4.27 3.99
CA LEU A 86 -5.04 5.30 3.25
C LEU A 86 -4.37 6.69 3.34
N ALA A 87 -3.93 7.10 4.54
CA ALA A 87 -3.19 8.35 4.72
C ALA A 87 -1.85 8.34 3.97
N GLY A 88 -1.19 7.18 3.89
CA GLY A 88 0.00 6.98 3.09
C GLY A 88 -0.24 7.12 1.59
N LEU A 89 -1.27 6.44 1.08
CA LEU A 89 -1.68 6.47 -0.33
C LEU A 89 -2.07 7.88 -0.77
N ARG A 90 -2.82 8.60 0.06
CA ARG A 90 -3.22 9.98 -0.22
C ARG A 90 -2.01 10.90 -0.37
N ARG A 91 -1.05 10.83 0.55
CA ARG A 91 0.19 11.62 0.47
C ARG A 91 1.01 11.28 -0.77
N GLY A 92 1.15 9.99 -1.08
CA GLY A 92 1.81 9.55 -2.31
C GLY A 92 1.12 10.07 -3.57
N LEU A 93 -0.21 10.13 -3.57
CA LEU A 93 -0.98 10.64 -4.71
C LEU A 93 -0.79 12.15 -4.90
N GLU A 94 -0.90 12.91 -3.81
CA GLU A 94 -0.67 14.36 -3.81
C GLU A 94 0.74 14.68 -4.31
N GLU A 95 1.75 13.93 -3.87
CA GLU A 95 3.13 14.07 -4.32
C GLU A 95 3.31 13.75 -5.80
N ALA A 96 2.80 12.61 -6.26
CA ALA A 96 2.89 12.19 -7.65
C ALA A 96 2.25 13.23 -8.59
N ARG A 97 1.10 13.80 -8.19
CA ARG A 97 0.43 14.88 -8.92
C ARG A 97 1.24 16.17 -8.94
N ALA A 98 1.84 16.55 -7.81
CA ALA A 98 2.69 17.75 -7.73
C ALA A 98 3.89 17.65 -8.68
N VAL A 99 4.52 16.47 -8.76
CA VAL A 99 5.63 16.24 -9.70
C VAL A 99 5.15 16.26 -11.15
N ARG A 100 4.04 15.56 -11.46
CA ARG A 100 3.49 15.50 -12.83
C ARG A 100 3.03 16.84 -13.37
N SER A 101 2.52 17.71 -12.50
CA SER A 101 2.08 19.06 -12.87
C SER A 101 3.23 20.09 -12.91
N GLY A 102 4.46 19.68 -12.61
CA GLY A 102 5.64 20.56 -12.57
C GLY A 102 5.73 21.43 -11.32
N GLN A 103 4.84 21.26 -10.35
CA GLN A 103 4.90 21.96 -9.05
C GLN A 103 6.07 21.47 -8.18
N ARG A 104 6.54 20.25 -8.42
CA ARG A 104 7.76 19.68 -7.82
C ARG A 104 8.65 19.06 -8.90
N ARG A 105 9.96 19.09 -8.68
CA ARG A 105 10.94 18.54 -9.63
C ARG A 105 11.06 17.02 -9.58
N MET A 106 10.90 16.43 -8.39
CA MET A 106 11.04 14.99 -8.17
C MET A 106 10.13 14.55 -7.03
N PHE A 107 9.78 13.26 -7.02
CA PHE A 107 9.02 12.66 -5.94
C PHE A 107 9.90 12.55 -4.70
N ASP A 108 9.46 13.10 -3.58
CA ASP A 108 10.18 12.95 -2.32
C ASP A 108 9.96 11.54 -1.73
N VAL A 109 10.95 10.67 -1.94
CA VAL A 109 10.95 9.28 -1.44
C VAL A 109 11.00 9.19 0.09
N SER A 110 11.30 10.27 0.81
CA SER A 110 11.19 10.29 2.28
C SER A 110 9.73 10.26 2.75
N LEU A 111 8.78 10.62 1.86
CA LEU A 111 7.34 10.61 2.12
C LEU A 111 6.68 9.24 1.94
N LEU A 112 7.45 8.23 1.55
CA LEU A 112 6.95 6.87 1.38
C LEU A 112 6.34 6.36 2.70
N PRO A 113 5.11 5.81 2.66
CA PRO A 113 4.41 5.47 3.87
C PRO A 113 5.06 4.29 4.60
N GLN A 114 4.94 4.31 5.92
CA GLN A 114 5.22 3.16 6.76
C GLN A 114 3.87 2.55 7.14
N ILE A 115 3.64 1.32 6.67
CA ILE A 115 2.42 0.59 6.96
C ILE A 115 2.51 0.05 8.39
N LYS A 116 1.49 0.35 9.20
CA LYS A 116 1.43 -0.07 10.58
C LYS A 116 0.66 -1.37 10.74
N MET A 117 1.28 -2.30 11.46
CA MET A 117 0.61 -3.48 12.00
C MET A 117 0.19 -3.16 13.43
N ALA A 118 -1.04 -3.48 13.78
CA ALA A 118 -1.48 -3.44 15.16
C ALA A 118 -0.70 -4.48 15.97
N ALA A 119 -0.20 -4.08 17.15
CA ALA A 119 0.49 -4.99 18.05
C ALA A 119 -0.40 -6.22 18.32
N LYS A 120 0.17 -7.43 18.22
CA LYS A 120 -0.44 -8.60 18.86
C LYS A 120 -0.52 -8.26 20.34
N ALA A 121 -1.74 -8.22 20.90
CA ALA A 121 -1.88 -8.19 22.34
C ALA A 121 -1.17 -9.44 22.87
N LYS A 122 -0.02 -9.25 23.52
CA LYS A 122 0.51 -10.27 24.42
C LYS A 122 -0.47 -10.28 25.58
N ASN A 123 -1.36 -11.28 25.62
CA ASN A 123 -2.03 -11.61 26.87
C ASN A 123 -0.89 -11.94 27.85
N LEU A 124 -0.72 -11.07 28.84
CA LEU A 124 0.13 -11.30 30.01
C LEU A 124 -0.52 -12.37 30.88
#